data_AF-A0A939FHA8-F1
#
_entry.id   AF-A0A939FHA8-F1
#
_cell.length_a   1.000
_cell.length_b   1.000
_cell.length_c   1.000
_cell.angle_alpha   90.00
_cell.angle_beta   90.00
_cell.angle_gamma   90.00
#
_symmetry.space_group_name_H-M   'P 1'
#
loop_
_entity.id
_entity.type
_entity.pdbx_description
1 polymer ?
#
loop_
_entity_poly.entity_id
_entity_poly.type
_entity_poly.pdbx_seq_one_letter_code
_entity_poly.pdbx_strand_id
1 'polypeptide(L)' 'HRIFRRVRDDHSRLYANAPMPYAQYFDGGQALHGTPHDLFNGAGSAGCVNLRVPDAARLWRTVGNGDRVFVWGSRPGTR' A
#
# COMPACT_ATOMS: atom_id res chain seq x y z
N HIS A 1 12.24 -3.23 -5.38
CA HIS A 1 12.05 -1.87 -4.84
C HIS A 1 12.57 -1.75 -3.41
N ARG A 2 12.71 -0.53 -2.88
CA ARG A 2 13.07 -0.28 -1.47
C ARG A 2 12.08 0.70 -0.86
N ILE A 3 11.75 0.52 0.42
CA ILE A 3 10.92 1.49 1.13
C ILE A 3 11.71 2.78 1.34
N PHE A 4 11.19 3.89 0.84
CA PHE A 4 11.85 5.20 0.96
C PHE A 4 11.08 6.20 1.83
N ARG A 5 9.76 6.00 2.02
CA ARG A 5 8.92 6.88 2.86
C ARG A 5 7.86 6.07 3.59
N ARG A 6 7.59 6.46 4.83
CA ARG A 6 6.64 5.79 5.72
C ARG A 6 5.77 6.82 6.42
N VAL A 7 4.45 6.65 6.35
CA VAL A 7 3.45 7.55 6.97
C VAL A 7 2.40 6.70 7.67
N ARG A 8 2.20 6.95 8.97
CA ARG A 8 1.28 6.13 9.78
C ARG A 8 -0.19 6.42 9.46
N ASP A 9 -0.54 7.67 9.23
CA ASP A 9 -1.93 8.12 9.04
C ASP A 9 -2.03 8.93 7.74
N ASP A 10 -1.82 8.26 6.59
CA ASP A 10 -1.88 8.90 5.28
C ASP A 10 -3.30 8.86 4.69
N HIS A 11 -3.56 9.68 3.68
CA HIS A 11 -4.85 9.73 2.98
C HIS A 11 -4.64 9.75 1.46
N SER A 12 -5.43 8.96 0.74
CA SER A 12 -5.36 8.90 -0.72
C SER A 12 -6.04 10.11 -1.35
N ARG A 13 -5.25 10.96 -2.01
CA ARG A 13 -5.77 12.10 -2.78
C ARG A 13 -6.56 11.69 -4.03
N LEU A 14 -6.37 10.46 -4.50
CA LEU A 14 -7.01 9.93 -5.71
C LEU A 14 -8.36 9.25 -5.41
N TYR A 15 -8.56 8.77 -4.18
CA TYR A 15 -9.78 8.11 -3.75
C TYR A 15 -10.49 8.91 -2.68
N ALA A 16 -10.89 10.14 -2.98
CA ALA A 16 -11.72 10.98 -2.10
C ALA A 16 -11.19 11.11 -0.64
N ASN A 17 -9.86 11.24 -0.45
CA ASN A 17 -9.21 11.25 0.86
C ASN A 17 -9.41 9.96 1.67
N ALA A 18 -9.53 8.81 1.00
CA ALA A 18 -9.66 7.52 1.67
C ALA A 18 -8.46 7.28 2.60
N PRO A 19 -8.69 6.82 3.85
CA PRO A 19 -7.63 6.59 4.81
C PRO A 19 -6.70 5.46 4.34
N MET A 20 -5.40 5.72 4.39
CA MET A 20 -4.30 4.81 4.06
C MET A 20 -3.41 4.61 5.30
N PRO A 21 -3.93 3.99 6.39
CA PRO A 21 -3.13 3.76 7.58
C PRO A 21 -1.94 2.84 7.28
N TYR A 22 -0.81 3.11 7.93
CA TYR A 22 0.45 2.37 7.81
C TYR A 22 1.02 2.36 6.37
N ALA A 23 0.94 3.48 5.65
CA ALA A 23 1.44 3.63 4.30
C ALA A 23 2.97 3.55 4.21
N GLN A 24 3.48 2.62 3.40
CA GLN A 24 4.91 2.40 3.16
C GLN A 24 5.21 2.45 1.66
N TYR A 25 5.83 3.53 1.22
CA TYR A 25 6.09 3.84 -0.19
C TYR A 25 7.38 3.18 -0.67
N PHE A 26 7.31 2.51 -1.81
CA PHE A 26 8.44 1.77 -2.38
C PHE A 26 8.73 2.06 -3.85
N ASP A 27 7.80 2.64 -4.62
CA ASP A 27 8.04 2.96 -6.04
C ASP A 27 7.21 4.16 -6.54
N GLY A 28 7.81 5.35 -6.69
CA GLY A 28 7.21 6.48 -7.43
C GLY A 28 5.82 6.99 -7.00
N GLY A 29 5.25 6.49 -5.90
CA GLY A 29 3.84 6.73 -5.50
C GLY A 29 3.11 5.45 -5.07
N GLN A 30 3.63 4.28 -5.40
CA GLN A 30 3.13 2.98 -4.95
C GLN A 30 3.50 2.72 -3.49
N ALA A 31 2.53 2.23 -2.73
CA ALA A 31 2.68 1.94 -1.31
C ALA A 31 1.96 0.66 -0.88
N LEU A 32 2.50 0.03 0.16
CA LEU A 32 1.80 -0.96 1.00
C LEU A 32 1.01 -0.17 2.04
N HIS A 33 -0.30 -0.35 2.15
CA HIS A 33 -1.11 0.34 3.17
C HIS A 33 -2.35 -0.45 3.57
N GLY A 34 -2.90 -0.12 4.74
CA GLY A 34 -4.19 -0.64 5.19
C GLY A 34 -5.36 0.04 4.47
N THR A 35 -6.48 -0.67 4.37
CA THR A 35 -7.77 -0.08 3.98
C THR A 35 -8.89 -0.61 4.90
N PRO A 36 -9.81 0.25 5.37
CA PRO A 36 -11.02 -0.19 6.05
C PRO A 36 -12.15 -0.59 5.07
N HIS A 37 -11.97 -0.34 3.77
CA HIS A 37 -12.93 -0.69 2.73
C HIS A 37 -12.70 -2.11 2.19
N ASP A 38 -13.70 -2.64 1.48
CA ASP A 38 -13.61 -3.96 0.86
C ASP A 38 -12.43 -4.04 -0.12
N LEU A 39 -11.57 -5.05 0.04
CA LEU A 39 -10.34 -5.23 -0.74
C LEU A 39 -10.62 -5.47 -2.23
N PHE A 40 -11.87 -5.81 -2.57
CA PHE A 40 -12.31 -6.21 -3.91
C PHE A 40 -13.11 -5.13 -4.63
N ASN A 41 -13.50 -4.05 -3.95
CA ASN A 41 -14.41 -3.05 -4.51
C ASN A 41 -13.68 -1.73 -4.81
N GLY A 42 -13.51 -1.46 -6.09
CA GLY A 42 -12.97 -0.20 -6.59
C GLY A 42 -11.60 -0.34 -7.22
N ALA A 43 -11.54 0.12 -8.48
CA ALA A 43 -10.38 0.45 -9.30
C ALA A 43 -9.06 -0.11 -8.76
N GLY A 44 -8.58 -1.18 -9.41
CA GLY A 44 -7.20 -1.62 -9.30
C GLY A 44 -6.31 -0.39 -9.17
N SER A 45 -5.63 -0.31 -8.03
CA SER A 45 -4.72 0.79 -7.78
C SER A 45 -3.84 0.94 -9.01
N ALA A 46 -3.50 2.16 -9.37
CA ALA A 46 -2.41 2.39 -10.32
C ALA A 46 -1.04 1.96 -9.71
N GLY A 47 -0.98 0.85 -8.95
CA GLY A 47 0.22 0.19 -8.43
C GLY A 47 0.29 -0.03 -6.91
N CYS A 48 -0.59 0.53 -6.07
CA CYS A 48 -0.57 0.32 -4.61
C CYS A 48 -1.08 -1.07 -4.16
N VAL A 49 -0.59 -1.56 -3.03
CA VAL A 49 -0.97 -2.88 -2.49
C VAL A 49 -1.80 -2.68 -1.21
N ASN A 50 -3.10 -2.98 -1.32
CA ASN A 50 -4.06 -2.86 -0.21
C ASN A 50 -3.98 -4.06 0.74
N LEU A 51 -3.93 -3.80 2.03
CA LEU A 51 -3.92 -4.78 3.11
C LEU A 51 -5.11 -4.54 4.05
N ARG A 52 -5.51 -5.56 4.82
CA ARG A 52 -6.36 -5.31 5.99
C ARG A 52 -5.57 -4.46 7.00
N VAL A 53 -6.23 -3.56 7.71
CA VAL A 53 -5.58 -2.66 8.68
C VAL A 53 -4.71 -3.41 9.72
N PRO A 54 -5.14 -4.55 10.30
CA PRO A 54 -4.29 -5.30 11.24
C PRO A 54 -3.00 -5.84 10.61
N ASP A 55 -3.06 -6.28 9.35
CA ASP A 55 -1.91 -6.80 8.62
C ASP A 55 -0.94 -5.67 8.26
N ALA A 56 -1.46 -4.52 7.83
CA ALA A 56 -0.66 -3.33 7.58
C ALA A 56 0.06 -2.85 8.86
N ALA A 57 -0.61 -2.89 10.01
CA ALA A 57 -0.02 -2.56 11.31
C ALA A 57 1.10 -3.55 11.70
N ARG A 58 0.92 -4.84 11.42
CA ARG A 58 1.95 -5.87 11.66
C ARG A 58 3.16 -5.63 10.79
N LEU A 59 2.95 -5.42 9.48
CA LEU A 59 4.02 -5.16 8.52
C LEU A 59 4.81 -3.90 8.88
N TRP A 60 4.12 -2.86 9.35
CA TRP A 60 4.75 -1.62 9.81
C TRP A 60 5.73 -1.85 10.97
N ARG A 61 5.50 -2.84 11.83
CA ARG A 61 6.42 -3.15 12.93
C ARG A 61 7.63 -3.96 12.48
N THR A 62 7.53 -4.66 11.36
CA THR A 62 8.58 -5.59 10.90
C THR A 62 9.45 -5.01 9.79
N VAL A 63 9.00 -3.96 9.10
CA VAL A 63 9.68 -3.39 7.93
C VAL A 63 9.88 -1.88 8.09
N GLY A 64 11.05 -1.38 7.69
CA GLY A 64 11.49 0.00 7.80
C GLY A 64 11.99 0.61 6.49
N ASN A 65 12.43 1.87 6.56
CA ASN A 65 13.05 2.54 5.42
C ASN A 65 14.36 1.82 5.06
N GLY A 66 14.59 1.61 3.76
CA GLY A 66 15.76 0.90 3.23
C GLY A 66 15.54 -0.60 3.00
N ASP A 67 14.50 -1.19 3.59
CA ASP A 67 14.15 -2.60 3.39
C ASP A 67 13.67 -2.87 1.97
N ARG A 68 13.98 -4.08 1.48
CA ARG A 68 13.67 -4.50 0.12
C ARG A 68 12.23 -4.98 0.01
N VAL A 69 11.52 -4.45 -0.97
CA VAL A 69 10.20 -4.91 -1.41
C VAL A 69 10.36 -5.59 -2.76
N PHE A 70 9.96 -6.86 -2.83
CA PHE A 70 9.90 -7.63 -4.06
C PHE A 70 8.43 -7.76 -4.47
N VAL A 71 8.08 -7.20 -5.63
CA VAL A 71 6.76 -7.36 -6.27
C VAL A 71 6.99 -8.22 -7.51
N TRP A 72 6.25 -9.31 -7.65
CA TRP A 72 6.36 -10.22 -8.79
C TRP A 72 4.99 -10.77 -9.20
N GLY A 73 4.89 -11.20 -10.46
CA GLY A 73 3.63 -11.63 -11.07
C GLY A 73 2.78 -10.46 -11.59
N SER A 74 1.74 -10.79 -12.35
CA SER A 74 0.76 -9.85 -12.86
C SER A 74 -0.63 -10.28 -12.40
N ARG A 75 -1.45 -9.33 -11.95
CA ARG A 75 -2.85 -9.62 -11.66
C ARG A 75 -3.54 -10.09 -12.95
N PRO A 76 -4.26 -11.22 -12.96
CA PRO A 76 -5.02 -11.63 -14.14
C PRO A 76 -5.99 -10.50 -14.55
N GLY A 77 -5.92 -10.05 -15.81
CA GLY A 77 -6.79 -9.00 -16.34
C GLY A 77 -6.22 -7.59 -16.45
N THR A 78 -4.94 -7.36 -16.13
CA THR A 78 -4.24 -6.09 -16.38
C THR A 78 -3.24 -6.24 -17.54
N ARG A 79 -3.62 -5.77 -18.74
CA ARG A 79 -2.72 -5.49 -19.88
C ARG A 79 -2.78 -4.00 -20.20
#